data_AF-A0A6M8V2T3-F1
#
_entry.id   AF-A0A6M8V2T3-F1
#
_cell.length_a   1.000
_cell.length_b   1.000
_cell.length_c   1.000
_cell.angle_alpha   90.00
_cell.angle_beta   90.00
_cell.angle_gamma   90.00
#
_symmetry.space_group_name_H-M   'P 1'
#
loop_
_entity.id
_entity.type
_entity.pdbx_description
1 polymer ?
#
loop_
_entity_poly.entity_id
_entity_poly.type
_entity_poly.pdbx_seq_one_letter_code
_entity_poly.pdbx_strand_id
1 'polypeptide(L)'
;MIQEETNLIVADNSGAKKVRCIRVLGGSGRRYATVGDTIVVSVKTAMPNGTVKKGEVSRAVIVRTKKEVRRKDGSYIRFDENAAVLINPQNEPRGTRIFGPVARELRDKQFMKIVSLAPEVL
;
A
#
# COMPACT_ATOMS: atom_id res chain seq x y z
N MET A 1 -11.36 0.28 4.24
CA MET A 1 -10.73 1.05 5.31
C MET A 1 -9.69 0.16 5.93
N ILE A 2 -8.51 0.69 6.17
CA ILE A 2 -7.40 -0.01 6.80
C ILE A 2 -7.17 0.62 8.17
N GLN A 3 -7.02 -0.19 9.20
CA GLN A 3 -6.71 0.25 10.56
C GLN A 3 -5.55 -0.59 11.12
N GLU A 4 -5.12 -0.28 12.34
CA GLU A 4 -4.17 -1.13 13.07
C GLU A 4 -4.69 -2.57 13.15
N GLU A 5 -3.77 -3.54 13.13
CA GLU A 5 -4.02 -4.98 13.04
C GLU A 5 -4.65 -5.49 11.72
N THR A 6 -4.90 -4.63 10.74
CA THR A 6 -5.37 -5.07 9.40
C THR A 6 -4.25 -5.76 8.62
N ASN A 7 -4.52 -6.94 8.06
CA ASN A 7 -3.59 -7.61 7.15
C ASN A 7 -3.80 -7.14 5.70
N LEU A 8 -2.70 -6.92 4.98
CA LEU A 8 -2.70 -6.52 3.58
C LEU A 8 -1.77 -7.43 2.76
N ILE A 9 -2.08 -7.57 1.48
CA ILE A 9 -1.20 -8.21 0.50
C ILE A 9 -0.16 -7.17 0.04
N VAL A 10 1.07 -7.64 -0.20
CA VAL A 10 2.11 -6.79 -0.77
C VAL A 10 2.07 -6.89 -2.29
N ALA A 11 1.94 -5.75 -2.96
CA ALA A 11 1.76 -5.64 -4.41
C ALA A 11 3.06 -5.21 -5.12
N ASP A 12 4.22 -5.71 -4.67
CA ASP A 12 5.50 -5.47 -5.30
C ASP A 12 6.43 -6.69 -5.22
N ASN A 13 7.57 -6.62 -5.89
CA ASN A 13 8.61 -7.66 -5.87
C ASN A 13 9.65 -7.47 -4.76
N SER A 14 9.36 -6.75 -3.67
CA SER A 14 10.30 -6.54 -2.54
C SER A 14 10.64 -7.83 -1.77
N GLY A 15 9.88 -8.90 -1.98
CA GLY A 15 10.04 -10.16 -1.26
C GLY A 15 9.04 -10.37 -0.14
N ALA A 16 8.36 -9.32 0.34
CA ALA A 16 7.24 -9.48 1.25
C ALA A 16 6.00 -9.98 0.50
N LYS A 17 5.20 -10.86 1.14
CA LYS A 17 3.93 -11.39 0.59
C LYS A 17 2.72 -10.85 1.35
N LYS A 18 2.79 -10.85 2.67
CA LYS A 18 1.74 -10.38 3.58
C LYS A 18 2.34 -9.50 4.65
N VAL A 19 1.64 -8.41 4.96
CA VAL A 19 2.01 -7.45 6.00
C VAL A 19 0.82 -7.18 6.90
N ARG A 20 1.10 -6.73 8.12
CA ARG A 20 0.07 -6.25 9.05
C ARG A 20 0.32 -4.78 9.35
N CYS A 21 -0.71 -3.96 9.22
CA CYS A 21 -0.69 -2.57 9.66
C CYS A 21 -0.52 -2.52 11.18
N ILE A 22 0.50 -1.82 11.65
CA ILE A 22 0.73 -1.57 13.08
C ILE A 22 0.51 -0.11 13.46
N ARG A 23 0.51 0.81 12.47
CA ARG A 23 0.23 2.23 12.70
C ARG A 23 -0.27 2.91 11.44
N VAL A 24 -1.33 3.72 11.57
CA VAL A 24 -1.75 4.66 10.53
C VAL A 24 -1.05 6.00 10.71
N LEU A 25 -0.43 6.55 9.66
CA LEU A 25 0.26 7.84 9.70
C LEU A 25 -0.64 8.99 9.23
N GLY A 26 -0.26 10.23 9.59
CA GLY A 26 -0.94 11.45 9.13
C GLY A 26 -1.75 12.20 10.19
N GLY A 27 -1.36 12.12 11.47
CA GLY A 27 -1.91 12.97 12.53
C GLY A 27 -2.32 12.23 13.81
N SER A 28 -2.57 12.99 14.87
CA SER A 28 -3.11 12.45 16.13
C SER A 28 -4.57 11.99 15.93
N GLY A 29 -4.96 10.88 16.57
CA GLY A 29 -6.34 10.38 16.55
C GLY A 29 -6.80 9.74 15.23
N ARG A 30 -5.94 9.64 14.21
CA ARG A 30 -6.31 9.04 12.93
C ARG A 30 -6.50 7.52 13.06
N ARG A 31 -7.74 7.05 12.87
CA ARG A 31 -8.14 5.63 13.02
C ARG A 31 -8.06 4.82 11.74
N TYR A 32 -8.36 5.43 10.61
CA TYR A 32 -8.48 4.75 9.32
C TYR A 32 -7.58 5.36 8.25
N ALA A 33 -7.07 4.48 7.41
CA ALA A 33 -6.33 4.76 6.20
C ALA A 33 -7.09 4.25 4.97
N THR A 34 -6.89 4.93 3.85
CA THR A 34 -7.42 4.60 2.53
C THR A 34 -6.30 4.62 1.48
N VAL A 35 -6.64 4.44 0.22
CA VAL A 35 -5.71 4.54 -0.91
C VAL A 35 -4.87 5.83 -0.83
N GLY A 36 -3.56 5.70 -1.03
CA GLY A 36 -2.59 6.79 -0.99
C GLY A 36 -2.12 7.19 0.41
N ASP A 37 -2.71 6.64 1.47
CA ASP A 37 -2.18 6.84 2.82
C ASP A 37 -0.97 5.95 3.09
N THR A 38 -0.02 6.50 3.84
CA THR A 38 1.10 5.73 4.35
C THR A 38 0.77 5.10 5.70
N ILE A 39 1.16 3.85 5.86
CA ILE A 39 1.05 3.08 7.09
C ILE A 39 2.40 2.48 7.46
N VAL A 40 2.60 2.22 8.75
CA VAL A 40 3.71 1.38 9.23
C VAL A 40 3.19 -0.04 9.31
N VAL A 41 3.99 -0.98 8.80
CA VAL A 41 3.62 -2.39 8.73
C VAL A 41 4.71 -3.30 9.27
N SER A 42 4.30 -4.43 9.83
CA SER A 42 5.17 -5.57 10.14
C SER A 42 4.99 -6.67 9.11
N VAL A 43 6.08 -7.19 8.56
CA VAL A 43 6.07 -8.25 7.56
C VAL A 43 5.72 -9.58 8.22
N LYS A 44 4.62 -10.20 7.79
CA LYS A 44 4.14 -11.47 8.36
C LYS A 44 4.59 -12.68 7.56
N THR A 45 4.77 -12.51 6.25
CA THR A 45 5.28 -13.57 5.37
C THR A 45 6.17 -12.93 4.31
N ALA A 46 7.34 -13.52 4.08
CA ALA A 46 8.31 -13.10 3.08
C ALA A 46 8.85 -14.30 2.30
N MET A 47 9.41 -14.05 1.13
CA MET A 47 10.17 -15.03 0.37
C MET A 47 11.50 -15.34 1.07
N PRO A 48 11.98 -16.60 1.08
CA PRO A 48 13.22 -16.98 1.77
C PRO A 48 14.46 -16.15 1.37
N ASN A 49 14.56 -15.79 0.08
CA ASN A 49 15.69 -15.03 -0.47
C ASN A 49 15.31 -13.57 -0.81
N GLY A 50 14.22 -13.06 -0.22
CA GLY A 50 13.79 -11.68 -0.43
C GLY A 50 14.68 -10.68 0.31
N THR A 51 14.72 -9.44 -0.17
CA THR A 51 15.45 -8.35 0.51
C THR A 51 14.79 -7.95 1.83
N VAL A 52 13.50 -8.28 1.99
CA VAL A 52 12.70 -8.02 3.19
C VAL A 52 12.50 -9.31 3.97
N LYS A 53 12.70 -9.26 5.29
CA LYS A 53 12.58 -10.44 6.19
C LYS A 53 11.26 -10.47 6.94
N LYS A 54 10.82 -11.67 7.34
CA LYS A 54 9.68 -11.84 8.26
C LYS A 54 9.99 -11.13 9.59
N GLY A 55 9.02 -10.38 10.11
CA GLY A 55 9.14 -9.60 11.33
C GLY A 55 9.64 -8.17 11.12
N GLU A 56 10.26 -7.87 9.97
CA GLU A 56 10.76 -6.53 9.65
C GLU A 56 9.62 -5.50 9.69
N VAL A 57 9.91 -4.34 10.26
CA VAL A 57 9.02 -3.18 10.27
C VAL A 57 9.39 -2.26 9.11
N SER A 58 8.42 -1.94 8.26
CA SER A 58 8.61 -1.09 7.08
C SER A 58 7.47 -0.08 6.94
N ARG A 59 7.69 0.97 6.17
CA ARG A 59 6.61 1.83 5.68
C ARG A 59 6.00 1.23 4.42
N ALA A 60 4.71 1.47 4.22
CA ALA A 60 3.99 1.05 3.03
C ALA A 60 2.92 2.09 2.66
N VAL A 61 2.64 2.23 1.36
CA VAL A 61 1.50 3.01 0.85
C VAL A 61 0.40 2.07 0.40
N ILE A 62 -0.85 2.38 0.74
CA ILE A 62 -2.01 1.60 0.33
C ILE A 62 -2.35 1.92 -1.12
N VAL A 63 -2.42 0.90 -1.98
CA VAL A 63 -2.67 1.05 -3.42
C VAL A 63 -4.04 0.52 -3.86
N ARG A 64 -4.62 -0.41 -3.08
CA ARG A 64 -5.96 -0.97 -3.31
C ARG A 64 -6.69 -1.16 -1.99
N THR A 65 -8.00 -0.90 -1.99
CA THR A 65 -8.88 -1.16 -0.84
C THR A 65 -10.18 -1.83 -1.25
N LYS A 66 -10.65 -2.77 -0.41
CA LYS A 66 -11.98 -3.38 -0.53
C LYS A 66 -13.12 -2.41 -0.30
N LYS A 67 -12.93 -1.46 0.63
CA LYS A 67 -13.88 -0.38 0.84
C LYS A 67 -13.79 0.58 -0.33
N GLU A 68 -14.95 1.01 -0.80
CA GLU A 68 -15.09 2.00 -1.85
C GLU A 68 -14.50 3.36 -1.45
N VAL A 69 -13.85 4.00 -2.41
CA VAL A 69 -13.37 5.38 -2.33
C VAL A 69 -14.21 6.21 -3.28
N ARG A 70 -14.81 7.28 -2.75
CA ARG A 70 -15.60 8.23 -3.54
C ARG A 70 -14.67 9.21 -4.25
N ARG A 71 -14.88 9.41 -5.55
CA ARG A 71 -14.17 10.37 -6.39
C ARG A 71 -14.92 11.70 -6.46
N LYS A 72 -14.20 12.76 -6.86
CA LYS A 72 -14.76 14.12 -7.02
C LYS A 72 -15.86 14.18 -8.07
N ASP A 73 -15.79 13.34 -9.10
CA ASP A 73 -16.82 13.18 -10.13
C ASP A 73 -18.07 12.41 -9.65
N GLY A 74 -18.10 11.97 -8.38
CA GLY A 74 -19.21 11.22 -7.79
C GLY A 74 -19.14 9.71 -8.01
N SER A 75 -18.23 9.22 -8.86
CA SER A 75 -18.00 7.78 -9.04
C SER A 75 -17.35 7.16 -7.81
N TYR A 76 -17.43 5.84 -7.70
CA TYR A 76 -16.80 5.06 -6.63
C TYR A 76 -15.88 4.02 -7.24
N ILE A 77 -14.70 3.84 -6.65
CA ILE A 77 -13.78 2.76 -6.98
C ILE A 77 -13.61 1.82 -5.78
N ARG A 78 -13.64 0.52 -6.02
CA ARG A 78 -13.31 -0.52 -5.04
C ARG A 78 -12.54 -1.64 -5.72
N PHE A 79 -11.72 -2.35 -4.96
CA PHE A 79 -10.97 -3.51 -5.41
C PHE A 79 -11.39 -4.76 -4.64
N ASP A 80 -11.04 -5.94 -5.13
CA ASP A 80 -11.39 -7.19 -4.45
C ASP A 80 -10.52 -7.47 -3.22
N GLU A 81 -9.37 -6.80 -3.12
CA GLU A 81 -8.37 -6.99 -2.07
C GLU A 81 -7.79 -5.67 -1.52
N ASN A 82 -7.28 -5.76 -0.29
CA ASN A 82 -6.49 -4.69 0.32
C ASN A 82 -5.02 -4.95 0.03
N ALA A 83 -4.36 -4.03 -0.67
CA ALA A 83 -2.97 -4.17 -1.06
C ALA A 83 -2.15 -2.91 -0.79
N ALA A 84 -0.88 -3.11 -0.48
CA ALA A 84 0.07 -2.04 -0.24
C ALA A 84 1.42 -2.33 -0.91
N VAL A 85 2.18 -1.27 -1.17
CA VAL A 85 3.53 -1.30 -1.73
C VAL A 85 4.50 -0.83 -0.65
N LEU A 86 5.61 -1.54 -0.46
CA LEU A 86 6.61 -1.12 0.53
C LEU A 86 7.39 0.08 0.01
N ILE A 87 7.61 1.07 0.86
CA ILE A 87 8.29 2.31 0.50
C ILE A 87 9.49 2.58 1.41
N ASN A 88 10.48 3.27 0.87
CA ASN A 88 11.61 3.80 1.62
C ASN A 88 11.24 5.12 2.33
N PRO A 89 12.14 5.71 3.15
CA PRO A 89 11.89 6.99 3.81
C PRO A 89 11.58 8.15 2.85
N GLN A 90 12.09 8.09 1.62
CA GLN A 90 11.88 9.05 0.53
C GLN A 90 10.55 8.83 -0.22
N ASN A 91 9.67 7.96 0.28
CA ASN A 91 8.38 7.59 -0.32
C ASN A 91 8.48 6.92 -1.71
N GLU A 92 9.64 6.37 -2.05
CA GLU A 92 9.82 5.58 -3.27
C GLU A 92 9.59 4.09 -3.00
N PRO A 93 9.08 3.32 -3.98
CA PRO A 93 8.92 1.88 -3.83
C PRO A 93 10.25 1.18 -3.57
N ARG A 94 10.25 0.21 -2.65
CA ARG A 94 11.40 -0.67 -2.42
C ARG A 94 11.53 -1.73 -3.51
N GLY A 95 10.41 -2.17 -4.07
CA GLY A 95 10.38 -3.03 -5.25
C GLY A 95 10.63 -2.26 -6.54
N THR A 96 11.02 -2.98 -7.58
CA THR A 96 11.22 -2.46 -8.95
C THR A 96 10.04 -2.76 -9.88
N ARG A 97 9.07 -3.58 -9.44
CA ARG A 97 7.86 -3.94 -10.19
C ARG A 97 6.65 -3.91 -9.27
N ILE A 98 5.52 -3.43 -9.79
CA ILE A 98 4.24 -3.37 -9.10
C ILE A 98 3.29 -4.40 -9.70
N PHE A 99 2.51 -5.07 -8.85
CA PHE A 99 1.60 -6.13 -9.25
C PHE A 99 0.13 -5.69 -9.19
N GLY A 100 -0.59 -5.96 -10.27
CA GLY A 100 -2.01 -5.64 -10.42
C GLY A 100 -2.29 -4.13 -10.59
N PRO A 101 -3.56 -3.76 -10.78
CA PRO A 101 -3.94 -2.37 -10.98
C PRO A 101 -3.73 -1.54 -9.72
N VAL A 102 -3.52 -0.24 -9.90
CA VAL A 102 -3.45 0.73 -8.81
C VAL A 102 -4.46 1.86 -9.03
N ALA A 103 -4.87 2.49 -7.95
CA ALA A 103 -5.82 3.60 -7.99
C ALA A 103 -5.16 4.93 -8.39
N ARG A 104 -5.84 5.74 -9.21
CA ARG A 104 -5.34 7.03 -9.74
C ARG A 104 -5.06 8.07 -8.65
N GLU A 105 -5.69 7.94 -7.50
CA GLU A 105 -5.51 8.77 -6.30
C GLU A 105 -4.05 8.78 -5.80
N LEU A 106 -3.24 7.79 -6.20
CA LEU A 106 -1.79 7.80 -5.96
C LEU A 106 -1.04 8.96 -6.63
N ARG A 107 -1.55 9.48 -7.77
CA ARG A 107 -0.98 10.65 -8.45
C ARG A 107 -1.12 11.91 -7.59
N ASP A 108 -2.30 12.12 -7.01
CA ASP A 108 -2.59 13.27 -6.15
C ASP A 108 -1.72 13.29 -4.89
N LYS A 109 -1.27 12.10 -4.46
CA LYS A 109 -0.38 11.90 -3.30
C LYS A 109 1.11 11.83 -3.68
N GLN A 110 1.46 12.19 -4.91
CA GLN A 110 2.84 12.26 -5.42
C GLN A 110 3.60 10.91 -5.47
N PHE A 111 2.91 9.77 -5.50
CA PHE A 111 3.53 8.44 -5.66
C PHE A 111 3.78 8.08 -7.13
N MET A 112 4.37 9.00 -7.90
CA MET A 112 4.49 8.88 -9.36
C MET A 112 5.26 7.64 -9.81
N LYS A 113 6.33 7.27 -9.10
CA LYS A 113 7.15 6.09 -9.44
C LYS A 113 6.34 4.78 -9.36
N ILE A 114 5.41 4.67 -8.40
CA ILE A 114 4.52 3.52 -8.26
C ILE A 114 3.53 3.48 -9.42
N VAL A 115 2.94 4.62 -9.75
CA VAL A 115 1.99 4.77 -10.86
C VAL A 115 2.65 4.41 -12.19
N SER A 116 3.89 4.83 -12.42
CA SER A 116 4.65 4.52 -13.63
C SER A 116 5.04 3.04 -13.77
N LEU A 117 5.23 2.33 -12.64
CA LEU A 117 5.62 0.91 -12.64
C LEU A 117 4.41 -0.03 -12.65
N ALA A 118 3.19 0.48 -12.46
CA ALA A 118 1.98 -0.32 -12.42
C ALA A 118 1.52 -0.72 -13.83
N PRO A 119 0.99 -1.96 -14.01
CA PRO A 119 0.47 -2.41 -15.30
C PRO A 119 -0.78 -1.63 -15.74
N GLU A 120 -1.57 -1.14 -14.79
CA GLU A 120 -2.81 -0.40 -15.06
C GLU A 120 -3.10 0.59 -13.93
N VAL A 121 -3.71 1.72 -14.27
CA VAL A 121 -4.11 2.78 -13.34
C VAL A 121 -5.60 3.06 -13.52
N LEU A 122 -6.40 2.83 -12.48
CA LEU A 122 -7.86 2.93 -12.48
C LEU A 122 -8.38 4.13 -11.72
#